data_AF-A0A7U9T2F6-F1
#
_entry.id   AF-A0A7U9T2F6-F1
#
_cell.length_a   1.000
_cell.length_b   1.000
_cell.length_c   1.000
_cell.angle_alpha   90.00
_cell.angle_beta   90.00
_cell.angle_gamma   90.00
#
_symmetry.space_group_name_H-M   'P 1'
#
loop_
_entity.id
_entity.type
_entity.pdbx_description
1 polymer ?
#
loop_
_entity_poly.entity_id
_entity_poly.type
_entity_poly.pdbx_seq_one_letter_code
_entity_poly.pdbx_strand_id
1 'polypeptide(L)' 'MEHPIYGQIIVDLIINSRQDADNFVKQVEENCTKPLNALTDGLHFHTVEGNDEQTLDQIGERLEKKGFLVR' A
#
# COMPACT_ATOMS: atom_id res chain seq x y z
N MET A 1 12.24 -4.56 0.14
CA MET A 1 13.32 -4.82 1.10
C MET A 1 13.02 -6.17 1.74
N GLU A 2 13.90 -7.15 1.57
CA GLU A 2 13.74 -8.48 2.19
C GLU A 2 14.08 -8.37 3.68
N HIS A 3 13.17 -8.81 4.55
CA HIS A 3 13.48 -8.90 5.96
C HIS A 3 14.22 -10.22 6.23
N PRO A 4 15.42 -10.22 6.82
CA PRO A 4 16.26 -11.42 6.95
C PRO A 4 15.66 -12.52 7.85
N ILE A 5 14.53 -12.27 8.51
CA ILE A 5 13.85 -13.21 9.40
C ILE A 5 12.54 -13.77 8.80
N TYR A 6 11.88 -13.05 7.89
CA TYR A 6 10.55 -13.42 7.39
C TYR A 6 10.46 -13.58 5.86
N GLY A 7 11.50 -13.24 5.10
CA GLY A 7 11.44 -13.20 3.64
C GLY A 7 10.58 -12.03 3.14
N GLN A 8 9.75 -12.26 2.11
CA GLN A 8 8.77 -11.32 1.58
C GLN A 8 7.37 -11.66 2.11
N ILE A 9 6.79 -10.81 2.96
CA ILE A 9 5.39 -10.94 3.35
C ILE A 9 4.56 -10.24 2.28
N ILE A 10 3.88 -11.04 1.45
CA ILE A 10 2.93 -10.56 0.44
C ILE A 10 1.54 -10.89 0.96
N VAL A 11 0.68 -9.88 1.02
CA VAL A 11 -0.75 -10.08 1.26
C VAL A 11 -1.52 -9.25 0.25
N ASP A 12 -2.59 -9.82 -0.28
CA ASP A 12 -3.48 -9.11 -1.17
C ASP A 12 -4.37 -8.18 -0.33
N LEU A 13 -4.29 -6.88 -0.60
CA LEU A 13 -5.11 -5.87 0.07
C LEU A 13 -6.53 -5.83 -0.49
N ILE A 14 -6.70 -6.04 -1.81
CA ILE A 14 -7.98 -6.05 -2.53
C ILE A 14 -8.87 -4.85 -2.15
N ILE A 15 -8.32 -3.64 -2.26
CA ILE A 15 -9.04 -2.38 -1.99
C ILE A 15 -9.48 -1.79 -3.33
N ASN A 16 -10.77 -1.92 -3.66
CA ASN A 16 -11.31 -1.49 -4.95
C ASN A 16 -12.22 -0.25 -4.84
N SER A 17 -12.59 0.14 -3.63
CA SER A 17 -13.47 1.29 -3.37
C SER A 17 -13.02 2.09 -2.16
N ARG A 18 -13.58 3.31 -2.03
CA ARG A 18 -13.36 4.14 -0.83
C ARG A 18 -13.86 3.45 0.44
N GLN A 19 -14.98 2.73 0.33
CA GLN A 19 -15.53 1.98 1.46
C GLN A 19 -14.59 0.86 1.93
N ASP A 20 -13.92 0.18 0.99
CA ASP A 20 -12.93 -0.85 1.34
C ASP A 20 -11.72 -0.22 2.04
N ALA A 21 -11.28 0.94 1.58
CA ALA A 21 -10.18 1.67 2.22
C ALA A 21 -10.55 2.10 3.66
N ASP A 22 -11.75 2.64 3.86
CA ASP A 22 -12.22 3.05 5.19
C ASP A 22 -12.34 1.84 6.13
N ASN A 23 -12.88 0.72 5.63
CA ASN A 23 -12.97 -0.53 6.39
C ASN A 23 -11.59 -1.07 6.77
N PHE A 24 -10.63 -1.01 5.84
CA PHE A 24 -9.25 -1.43 6.09
C PHE A 24 -8.60 -0.56 7.17
N VAL A 25 -8.69 0.77 7.07
CA VAL A 25 -8.15 1.70 8.08
C VAL A 25 -8.74 1.39 9.45
N LYS A 26 -10.06 1.21 9.53
CA LYS A 26 -10.73 0.86 10.78
C LYS A 26 -10.22 -0.46 11.37
N GLN A 27 -10.05 -1.50 10.55
CA GLN A 27 -9.50 -2.78 11.02
C GLN A 27 -8.05 -2.64 11.50
N VAL A 28 -7.23 -1.84 10.84
CA VAL A 28 -5.85 -1.56 11.25
C VAL A 28 -5.81 -0.85 12.60
N GLU A 29 -6.68 0.15 12.80
CA GLU A 29 -6.80 0.87 14.08
C GLU A 29 -7.28 -0.03 15.22
N GLU A 30 -8.26 -0.90 14.96
CA GLU A 30 -8.85 -1.79 15.97
C GLU A 30 -7.90 -2.92 16.39
N ASN A 31 -7.07 -3.43 15.48
CA ASN A 31 -6.24 -4.61 15.76
C ASN A 31 -4.91 -4.30 16.46
N CYS A 32 -4.56 -3.03 16.72
CA CYS A 32 -3.29 -2.63 17.36
C CYS A 32 -2.05 -3.36 16.79
N THR A 33 -2.16 -3.87 15.56
CA THR A 33 -1.10 -4.58 14.87
C THR A 33 -0.08 -3.53 14.52
N LYS A 34 1.15 -3.66 15.04
CA LYS A 34 2.26 -2.82 14.57
C LYS A 34 2.28 -2.93 13.05
N PRO A 35 1.98 -1.86 12.30
CA PRO A 35 1.98 -1.95 10.85
C PRO A 35 3.37 -2.39 10.42
N LEU A 36 3.45 -3.27 9.42
CA LEU A 36 4.71 -3.74 8.84
C LEU A 36 5.66 -2.59 8.45
N ASN A 37 5.11 -1.39 8.30
CA ASN A 37 5.81 -0.12 8.13
C ASN A 37 6.88 0.17 9.21
N ALA A 38 6.75 -0.42 10.41
CA ALA A 38 7.76 -0.31 11.47
C ALA A 38 9.05 -1.10 11.19
N LEU A 39 9.03 -2.03 10.23
CA LEU A 39 10.17 -2.91 9.89
C LEU A 39 10.91 -2.47 8.61
N THR A 40 10.34 -1.58 7.80
CA THR A 40 10.92 -1.17 6.51
C THR A 40 11.21 0.32 6.37
N ASP A 41 11.25 1.05 7.51
CA ASP A 41 11.62 2.47 7.57
C ASP A 41 10.77 3.36 6.64
N GLY A 42 9.47 3.07 6.53
CA GLY A 42 8.57 3.82 5.64
C GLY A 42 8.48 3.29 4.21
N LEU A 43 9.45 2.49 3.75
CA LEU A 43 9.54 2.08 2.34
C LEU A 43 8.93 0.69 2.11
N HIS A 44 7.94 0.61 1.23
CA HIS A 44 7.33 -0.65 0.83
C HIS A 44 6.75 -0.56 -0.57
N PHE A 45 6.34 -1.71 -1.10
CA PHE A 45 5.82 -1.84 -2.45
C PHE A 45 4.36 -2.25 -2.42
N HIS A 46 3.59 -1.73 -3.38
CA HIS A 46 2.23 -2.14 -3.66
C HIS A 46 2.10 -2.51 -5.13
N THR A 47 1.40 -3.60 -5.40
CA THR A 47 0.89 -3.89 -6.74
C THR A 47 -0.43 -3.15 -6.91
N VAL A 48 -0.52 -2.33 -7.96
CA VAL A 48 -1.73 -1.59 -8.31
C VAL A 48 -2.20 -2.07 -9.67
N GLU A 49 -3.45 -2.49 -9.75
CA GLU A 49 -4.11 -2.89 -10.99
C GLU A 49 -5.17 -1.86 -11.35
N GLY A 50 -5.31 -1.58 -12.65
CA GLY A 50 -6.25 -0.62 -13.20
C GLY A 50 -6.83 -1.14 -14.50
N ASN A 51 -7.97 -0.57 -14.91
CA ASN A 51 -8.68 -1.01 -16.12
C ASN A 51 -7.91 -0.69 -17.41
N ASP A 52 -7.03 0.31 -17.39
CA ASP A 52 -6.26 0.80 -18.52
C ASP A 52 -5.00 1.54 -18.05
N GLU A 53 -4.03 1.71 -18.96
CA GLU A 53 -2.76 2.38 -18.65
C GLU A 53 -2.94 3.86 -18.29
N GLN A 54 -3.90 4.55 -18.91
CA GLN A 54 -4.17 5.97 -18.60
C GLN A 54 -4.61 6.15 -17.15
N THR A 55 -5.38 5.22 -16.61
CA THR A 55 -5.76 5.18 -15.21
C THR A 55 -4.55 4.98 -14.30
N LEU A 56 -3.64 4.07 -14.67
CA LEU A 56 -2.40 3.82 -13.92
C LEU A 56 -1.47 5.04 -13.94
N ASP A 57 -1.34 5.73 -15.07
CA ASP A 57 -0.57 6.97 -15.20
C ASP A 57 -1.12 8.07 -14.29
N GLN A 58 -2.45 8.25 -14.28
CA GLN A 58 -3.11 9.21 -13.39
C GLN A 58 -2.91 8.87 -11.91
N ILE A 59 -2.89 7.59 -11.56
CA ILE A 59 -2.59 7.14 -10.20
C ILE A 59 -1.14 7.50 -9.85
N GLY A 60 -0.18 7.18 -10.73
CA GLY A 60 1.23 7.50 -10.57
C GLY A 60 1.47 9.00 -10.34
N GLU A 61 0.91 9.86 -11.19
CA GLU A 61 1.01 11.31 -11.04
C GLU A 61 0.46 11.81 -9.69
N ARG A 62 -0.67 11.27 -9.24
CA ARG A 62 -1.29 11.67 -7.98
C ARG A 62 -0.47 11.23 -6.78
N LEU A 63 0.14 10.04 -6.83
CA LEU A 63 1.03 9.54 -5.79
C LEU A 63 2.30 10.38 -5.71
N GLU A 64 2.87 10.74 -6.87
CA GLU A 64 4.04 11.64 -6.95
C GLU A 64 3.72 13.02 -6.38
N LYS A 65 2.60 13.64 -6.79
CA LYS A 65 2.17 14.96 -6.28
C LYS A 65 1.95 14.97 -4.76
N LYS A 66 1.63 13.83 -4.15
CA LYS A 66 1.47 13.67 -2.70
C LYS A 66 2.75 13.30 -1.97
N GLY A 67 3.86 13.05 -2.69
CA GLY A 67 5.13 12.65 -2.10
C GLY A 67 5.18 11.20 -1.61
N PHE A 68 4.27 10.34 -2.09
CA PHE A 68 4.24 8.90 -1.75
C PHE A 68 5.04 8.05 -2.71
N LEU A 69 5.31 8.54 -3.93
CA LEU A 69 6.14 7.85 -4.90
C LEU A 69 7.61 8.09 -4.58
N VAL A 70 8.40 7.01 -4.45
CA VAL A 70 9.86 7.07 -4.34
C VAL A 70 10.44 6.79 -5.73
N ARG A 71 11.41 7.60 -6.16
CA ARG A 71 12.13 7.46 -7.44
C ARG A 71 13.49 6.82 -7.24
#